data_AF-A0A935IUG1-F1
#
_entry.id   AF-A0A935IUG1-F1
#
_cell.length_a   1.000
_cell.length_b   1.000
_cell.length_c   1.000
_cell.angle_alpha   90.00
_cell.angle_beta   90.00
_cell.angle_gamma   90.00
#
_symmetry.space_group_name_H-M   'P 1'
#
loop_
_entity.id
_entity.type
_entity.pdbx_description
1 polymer ?
#
loop_
_entity_poly.entity_id
_entity_poly.type
_entity_poly.pdbx_seq_one_letter_code
_entity_poly.pdbx_strand_id
1 'polypeptide(L)'
;MLWFLQSSMTSKSNHKLILFTFSICILLTNCETRTEVSSVEQKIPDSTYLNHSDSARYVGMNTCKLCHQGIYNTFINTGMGKSFDLATKSKSSGDFKNATFFDKESDLHYKAFWDKDSLFIKEFRKGKDTTCQRTEQVNYIIGSGSIPIRIFKM
;
A
#
# COMPACT_ATOMS: atom_id res chain seq x y z
N MET A 1 24.73 -80.26 30.44
CA MET A 1 25.30 -78.92 30.20
C MET A 1 24.72 -78.42 28.89
N LEU A 2 24.18 -77.19 28.89
CA LEU A 2 23.53 -76.46 27.79
C LEU A 2 22.03 -76.75 27.54
N TRP A 3 21.19 -75.91 28.17
CA TRP A 3 19.97 -75.36 27.58
C TRP A 3 20.08 -73.84 27.70
N PHE A 4 19.89 -73.11 26.60
CA PHE A 4 19.63 -71.67 26.59
C PHE A 4 18.20 -71.48 26.06
N LEU A 5 17.37 -70.79 26.85
CA LEU A 5 16.00 -70.42 26.51
C LEU A 5 15.94 -68.93 26.10
N GLN A 6 15.16 -68.69 25.05
CA GLN A 6 14.67 -67.42 24.51
C GLN A 6 13.76 -66.68 25.52
N SER A 7 13.74 -65.33 25.50
CA SER A 7 12.60 -64.42 25.80
C SER A 7 13.06 -62.97 25.61
N SER A 8 12.30 -61.95 25.21
CA SER A 8 11.07 -61.72 24.43
C SER A 8 10.90 -60.19 24.37
N MET A 9 10.55 -59.61 23.23
CA MET A 9 10.31 -58.17 23.05
C MET A 9 8.94 -57.72 23.58
N THR A 10 8.83 -56.52 24.17
CA THR A 10 7.64 -55.63 24.13
C THR A 10 8.17 -54.17 24.17
N SER A 11 8.05 -53.30 23.16
CA SER A 11 6.90 -52.77 22.41
C SER A 11 5.87 -52.05 23.30
N LYS A 12 6.13 -50.76 23.63
CA LYS A 12 5.09 -49.82 24.13
C LYS A 12 5.42 -48.32 24.05
N SER A 13 6.68 -47.93 23.82
CA SER A 13 7.08 -46.51 23.68
C SER A 13 7.12 -46.01 22.22
N ASN A 14 7.40 -46.90 21.28
CA ASN A 14 7.80 -46.50 19.93
C ASN A 14 6.61 -46.16 19.01
N HIS A 15 5.38 -46.57 19.35
CA HIS A 15 4.23 -46.37 18.48
C HIS A 15 3.74 -44.91 18.47
N LYS A 16 3.84 -44.21 19.60
CA LYS A 16 3.53 -42.77 19.71
C LYS A 16 4.57 -41.91 18.99
N LEU A 17 5.84 -42.30 19.07
CA LEU A 17 6.93 -41.64 18.36
C LEU A 17 6.80 -41.83 16.85
N ILE A 18 6.48 -43.05 16.39
CA ILE A 18 6.24 -43.35 14.97
C ILE A 18 5.00 -42.59 14.44
N LEU A 19 3.91 -42.54 15.20
CA LEU A 19 2.71 -41.77 14.83
C LEU A 19 3.00 -40.26 14.74
N PHE A 20 3.82 -39.73 15.64
CA PHE A 20 4.22 -38.32 15.62
C PHE A 20 5.12 -38.00 14.42
N THR A 21 6.09 -38.86 14.11
CA THR A 21 6.96 -38.70 12.93
C THR A 21 6.20 -38.85 11.62
N PHE A 22 5.20 -39.75 11.56
CA PHE A 22 4.36 -39.93 10.36
C PHE A 22 3.44 -38.72 10.12
N SER A 23 2.86 -38.16 11.18
CA SER A 23 2.07 -36.92 11.13
C SER A 23 2.90 -35.72 10.65
N ILE A 24 4.15 -35.59 11.11
CA ILE A 24 5.09 -34.57 10.65
C ILE A 24 5.49 -34.77 9.18
N CYS A 25 5.75 -36.01 8.74
CA CYS A 25 6.04 -36.27 7.32
C CYS A 25 4.85 -35.92 6.40
N ILE A 26 3.60 -36.19 6.81
CA ILE A 26 2.41 -35.81 6.04
C ILE A 26 2.29 -34.28 5.89
N LEU A 27 2.68 -33.52 6.91
CA LEU A 27 2.71 -32.05 6.83
C LEU A 27 3.82 -31.54 5.91
N LEU A 28 4.95 -32.24 5.82
CA LEU A 28 6.08 -31.86 4.97
C LEU A 28 5.93 -32.30 3.50
N THR A 29 5.14 -33.33 3.19
CA THR A 29 4.88 -33.78 1.81
C THR A 29 3.81 -32.96 1.08
N ASN A 30 3.12 -32.05 1.76
CA ASN A 30 2.12 -31.16 1.13
C ASN A 30 2.73 -29.90 0.49
N CYS A 31 4.06 -29.82 0.37
CA CYS A 31 4.74 -28.72 -0.30
C CYS A 31 5.55 -29.22 -1.50
N GLU A 32 4.85 -29.71 -2.52
CA GLU A 32 5.38 -29.74 -3.88
C GLU A 32 4.36 -29.11 -4.82
N THR A 33 4.21 -27.80 -4.71
CA THR A 33 3.59 -27.02 -5.77
C THR A 33 4.60 -26.93 -6.91
N ARG A 34 4.57 -27.90 -7.82
CA ARG A 34 5.12 -27.68 -9.16
C ARG A 34 4.27 -26.62 -9.80
N THR A 35 4.71 -25.37 -9.73
CA THR A 35 4.32 -24.36 -10.69
C THR A 35 4.93 -24.79 -12.02
N GLU A 36 4.28 -25.73 -12.71
CA GLU A 36 4.37 -25.71 -14.15
C GLU A 36 3.76 -24.38 -14.57
N VAL A 37 4.63 -23.44 -14.95
CA VAL A 37 4.25 -22.28 -15.75
C VAL A 37 3.83 -22.83 -17.10
N SER A 38 2.70 -23.53 -17.12
CA SER A 38 1.95 -23.71 -18.34
C SER A 38 1.56 -22.30 -18.73
N SER A 39 2.15 -21.81 -19.81
CA SER A 39 1.77 -20.56 -20.46
C SER A 39 0.31 -20.67 -20.88
N VAL A 40 -0.59 -20.48 -19.92
CA VAL A 40 -1.96 -20.14 -20.21
C VAL A 40 -1.82 -18.75 -20.79
N GLU A 41 -1.91 -18.68 -22.12
CA GLU A 41 -2.27 -17.44 -22.79
C GLU A 41 -3.62 -17.02 -22.21
N GLN A 42 -3.56 -16.24 -21.12
CA GLN A 42 -4.72 -15.64 -20.52
C GLN A 42 -5.23 -14.67 -21.56
N LYS A 43 -6.24 -15.12 -22.33
CA LYS A 43 -7.01 -14.24 -23.19
C LYS A 43 -7.65 -13.21 -22.25
N ILE A 44 -7.00 -12.05 -22.14
CA ILE A 44 -7.48 -10.91 -21.37
C ILE A 44 -8.90 -10.68 -21.86
N PRO A 45 -9.94 -10.75 -21.00
CA PRO A 45 -11.29 -10.46 -21.42
C PRO A 45 -11.26 -9.07 -22.06
N ASP A 46 -11.72 -8.99 -23.29
CA ASP A 46 -11.71 -7.76 -24.09
C ASP A 46 -12.41 -6.67 -23.28
N SER A 47 -11.60 -5.86 -22.59
CA SER A 47 -12.09 -4.89 -21.63
C SER A 47 -12.83 -3.85 -22.44
N THR A 48 -14.12 -3.64 -22.15
CA THR A 48 -14.92 -2.55 -22.73
C THR A 48 -14.18 -1.21 -22.68
N TYR A 49 -13.28 -1.05 -21.69
CA TYR A 49 -12.44 0.12 -21.50
C TYR A 49 -10.99 -0.18 -21.92
N LEU A 50 -10.57 0.34 -23.07
CA LEU A 50 -9.22 0.16 -23.63
C LEU A 50 -8.10 0.66 -22.70
N ASN A 51 -8.40 1.65 -21.85
CA ASN A 51 -7.46 2.21 -20.88
C ASN A 51 -7.12 1.27 -19.71
N HIS A 52 -7.78 0.11 -19.60
CA HIS A 52 -7.43 -0.93 -18.63
C HIS A 52 -6.42 -1.95 -19.19
N SER A 53 -6.04 -1.83 -20.45
CA SER A 53 -4.98 -2.66 -21.00
C SER A 53 -3.69 -2.43 -20.23
N ASP A 54 -2.99 -3.50 -19.93
CA ASP A 54 -1.66 -3.56 -19.32
C ASP A 54 -0.58 -2.89 -20.20
N SER A 55 -0.89 -2.63 -21.48
CA SER A 55 -0.07 -1.81 -22.37
C SER A 55 -0.34 -0.29 -22.26
N ALA A 56 -1.48 0.12 -21.70
CA ALA A 56 -1.85 1.52 -21.58
C ALA A 56 -0.99 2.22 -20.52
N ARG A 57 -0.35 3.33 -20.90
CA ARG A 57 0.55 4.09 -20.01
C ARG A 57 0.17 5.55 -19.96
N TYR A 58 0.31 6.15 -18.78
CA TYR A 58 0.18 7.59 -18.62
C TYR A 58 1.39 8.30 -19.23
N VAL A 59 1.15 9.11 -20.27
CA VAL A 59 2.22 9.81 -21.03
C VAL A 59 2.42 11.27 -20.62
N GLY A 60 1.58 11.79 -19.72
CA GLY A 60 1.61 13.19 -19.29
C GLY A 60 1.08 14.18 -20.33
N MET A 61 0.55 15.31 -19.85
CA MET A 61 -0.09 16.33 -20.70
C MET A 61 0.86 16.98 -21.71
N ASN A 62 2.18 16.97 -21.44
CA ASN A 62 3.19 17.54 -22.34
C ASN A 62 3.25 16.80 -23.69
N THR A 63 2.97 15.50 -23.69
CA THR A 63 2.88 14.69 -24.92
C THR A 63 1.68 15.14 -25.74
N CYS A 64 0.53 15.32 -25.10
CA CYS A 64 -0.71 15.72 -25.77
C CYS A 64 -0.66 17.17 -26.30
N LYS A 65 0.05 18.06 -25.59
CA LYS A 65 0.19 19.49 -25.94
C LYS A 65 0.79 19.69 -27.33
N LEU A 66 1.65 18.79 -27.80
CA LEU A 66 2.31 18.89 -29.11
C LEU A 66 1.31 18.98 -30.26
N CYS A 67 0.18 18.27 -30.16
CA CYS A 67 -0.90 18.31 -31.16
C CYS A 67 -2.12 19.14 -30.69
N HIS A 68 -2.34 19.26 -29.38
CA HIS A 68 -3.53 19.90 -28.79
C HIS A 68 -3.18 21.14 -27.94
N GLN A 69 -2.43 22.07 -28.52
CA GLN A 69 -1.96 23.26 -27.79
C GLN A 69 -3.10 24.16 -27.28
N GLY A 70 -4.17 24.33 -28.06
CA GLY A 70 -5.34 25.13 -27.66
C GLY A 70 -6.03 24.59 -26.41
N ILE A 71 -6.23 23.26 -26.34
CA ILE A 71 -6.80 22.57 -25.18
C ILE A 71 -5.87 22.69 -23.98
N TYR A 72 -4.57 22.48 -24.18
CA TYR A 72 -3.58 22.63 -23.11
C TYR A 72 -3.63 24.02 -22.48
N ASN A 73 -3.63 25.08 -23.30
CA ASN A 73 -3.59 26.45 -22.82
C ASN A 73 -4.80 26.83 -21.95
N THR A 74 -5.98 26.27 -22.22
CA THR A 74 -7.16 26.49 -21.38
C THR A 74 -7.19 25.53 -20.18
N PHE A 75 -6.90 24.25 -20.40
CA PHE A 75 -6.99 23.21 -19.38
C PHE A 75 -6.10 23.47 -18.17
N ILE A 76 -4.83 23.85 -18.36
CA ILE A 76 -3.88 24.09 -17.26
C ILE A 76 -4.30 25.24 -16.34
N ASN A 77 -5.23 26.09 -16.79
CA ASN A 77 -5.74 27.20 -16.02
C ASN A 77 -6.99 26.84 -15.20
N THR A 78 -7.65 25.73 -15.52
CA THR A 78 -8.85 25.24 -14.81
C THR A 78 -8.51 24.72 -13.41
N GLY A 79 -9.54 24.56 -12.56
CA GLY A 79 -9.37 23.94 -11.24
C GLY A 79 -8.81 22.51 -11.33
N MET A 80 -9.29 21.73 -12.31
CA MET A 80 -8.82 20.37 -12.58
C MET A 80 -7.38 20.35 -13.09
N GLY A 81 -7.01 21.24 -14.01
CA GLY A 81 -5.62 21.36 -14.47
C GLY A 81 -4.64 21.74 -13.36
N LYS A 82 -5.15 22.31 -12.26
CA LYS A 82 -4.41 22.71 -11.05
C LYS A 82 -4.70 21.81 -9.86
N SER A 83 -5.30 20.64 -10.04
CA SER A 83 -5.71 19.77 -8.93
C SER A 83 -4.67 18.73 -8.54
N PHE A 84 -3.53 18.65 -9.21
CA PHE A 84 -2.43 17.75 -8.84
C PHE A 84 -1.10 18.45 -9.07
N ASP A 85 -0.30 18.61 -8.02
CA ASP A 85 1.04 19.21 -8.13
C ASP A 85 1.93 18.75 -6.97
N LEU A 86 3.22 19.08 -7.03
CA LEU A 86 4.16 18.89 -5.94
C LEU A 86 3.81 19.77 -4.74
N ALA A 87 4.05 19.24 -3.54
CA ALA A 87 3.83 19.93 -2.28
C ALA A 87 4.90 20.99 -2.02
N THR A 88 4.78 22.14 -2.69
CA THR A 88 5.66 23.30 -2.49
C THR A 88 4.89 24.48 -1.91
N LYS A 89 5.59 25.39 -1.23
CA LYS A 89 5.00 26.62 -0.67
C LYS A 89 4.33 27.51 -1.73
N SER A 90 4.82 27.46 -2.97
CA SER A 90 4.31 28.26 -4.08
C SER A 90 2.99 27.73 -4.67
N LYS A 91 2.74 26.42 -4.54
CA LYS A 91 1.58 25.73 -5.13
C LYS A 91 0.53 25.34 -4.11
N SER A 92 0.89 25.28 -2.83
CA SER A 92 -0.06 25.04 -1.77
C SER A 92 -0.79 26.32 -1.40
N SER A 93 -2.12 26.35 -1.57
CA SER A 93 -2.94 27.47 -1.10
C SER A 93 -3.58 27.24 0.28
N GLY A 94 -3.10 26.23 1.01
CA GLY A 94 -3.47 25.97 2.41
C GLY A 94 -2.72 26.86 3.40
N ASP A 95 -3.37 27.24 4.50
CA ASP A 95 -2.75 27.94 5.63
C ASP A 95 -2.27 26.95 6.69
N PHE A 96 -0.96 26.70 6.71
CA PHE A 96 -0.33 25.73 7.63
C PHE A 96 0.21 26.34 8.92
N LYS A 97 -0.04 27.64 9.18
CA LYS A 97 0.42 28.23 10.45
C LYS A 97 -0.29 27.61 11.65
N ASN A 98 -1.58 27.31 11.49
CA ASN A 98 -2.46 26.74 12.52
C ASN A 98 -3.27 25.54 11.99
N ALA A 99 -2.70 24.74 11.06
CA ALA A 99 -3.39 23.57 10.48
C ALA A 99 -3.35 22.37 11.43
N THR A 100 -4.08 22.46 12.54
CA THR A 100 -4.30 21.35 13.48
C THR A 100 -5.77 20.97 13.49
N PHE A 101 -6.07 19.69 13.34
CA PHE A 101 -7.44 19.18 13.43
C PHE A 101 -7.52 17.94 14.32
N PHE A 102 -8.72 17.63 14.79
CA PHE A 102 -9.01 16.47 15.63
C PHE A 102 -10.10 15.63 14.95
N ASP A 103 -9.79 14.36 14.74
CA ASP A 103 -10.77 13.38 14.29
C ASP A 103 -11.35 12.65 15.51
N LYS A 104 -12.66 12.79 15.70
CA LYS A 104 -13.40 12.22 16.84
C LYS A 104 -13.53 10.71 16.73
N GLU A 105 -13.62 10.16 15.52
CA GLU A 105 -13.89 8.73 15.31
C GLU A 105 -12.64 7.88 15.61
N SER A 106 -11.46 8.40 15.25
CA SER A 106 -10.18 7.71 15.46
C SER A 106 -9.43 8.14 16.74
N ASP A 107 -9.92 9.16 17.43
CA ASP A 107 -9.27 9.85 18.55
C ASP A 107 -7.84 10.30 18.19
N LEU A 108 -7.67 10.88 17.00
CA LEU A 108 -6.38 11.32 16.48
C LEU A 108 -6.35 12.83 16.25
N HIS A 109 -5.24 13.44 16.63
CA HIS A 109 -4.89 14.79 16.26
C HIS A 109 -3.93 14.78 15.09
N TYR A 110 -4.13 15.73 14.18
CA TYR A 110 -3.30 15.92 13.02
C TYR A 110 -2.78 17.35 13.02
N LYS A 111 -1.51 17.54 12.68
CA LYS A 111 -0.88 18.84 12.50
C LYS A 111 -0.08 18.85 11.21
N ALA A 112 -0.47 19.68 10.27
CA ALA A 112 0.31 19.93 9.06
C ALA A 112 1.22 21.15 9.27
N PHE A 113 2.48 21.05 8.87
CA PHE A 113 3.46 22.12 9.04
C PHE A 113 4.57 22.04 7.98
N TRP A 114 5.18 23.18 7.68
CA TRP A 114 6.39 23.24 6.86
C TRP A 114 7.61 23.04 7.74
N ASP A 115 8.50 22.14 7.35
CA ASP A 115 9.89 22.12 7.80
C ASP A 115 10.78 22.45 6.61
N LYS A 116 11.43 23.61 6.67
CA LYS A 116 12.11 24.24 5.53
C LYS A 116 11.17 24.30 4.33
N ASP A 117 11.46 23.55 3.27
CA ASP A 117 10.70 23.55 2.01
C ASP A 117 9.85 22.30 1.79
N SER A 118 9.78 21.42 2.79
CA SER A 118 8.98 20.19 2.74
C SER A 118 7.77 20.29 3.66
N LEU A 119 6.63 19.83 3.16
CA LEU A 119 5.39 19.76 3.92
C LEU A 119 5.34 18.45 4.70
N PHE A 120 5.01 18.53 5.98
CA PHE A 120 4.85 17.36 6.84
C PHE A 120 3.45 17.34 7.46
N ILE A 121 2.95 16.12 7.70
CA ILE A 121 1.76 15.87 8.53
C ILE A 121 2.21 15.02 9.71
N LYS A 122 1.95 15.53 10.92
CA LYS A 122 2.10 14.79 12.17
C LYS A 122 0.74 14.32 12.65
N GLU A 123 0.58 13.03 12.83
CA GLU A 123 -0.54 12.37 13.48
C GLU A 123 -0.14 12.00 14.91
N PHE A 124 -0.99 12.25 15.92
CA PHE A 124 -0.69 11.94 17.32
C PHE A 124 -1.95 11.82 18.19
N ARG A 125 -1.87 11.05 19.28
CA ARG A 125 -2.90 11.02 20.34
C ARG A 125 -2.47 11.82 21.57
N LYS A 126 -3.41 12.48 22.25
CA LYS A 126 -3.15 13.16 23.52
C LYS A 126 -3.45 12.21 24.68
N GLY A 127 -2.44 11.46 25.13
CA GLY A 127 -2.50 10.58 26.30
C GLY A 127 -1.49 10.96 27.38
N LYS A 128 -1.49 10.21 28.50
CA LYS A 128 -0.47 10.34 29.56
C LYS A 128 0.93 9.88 29.12
N ASP A 129 0.98 9.04 28.08
CA ASP A 129 2.21 8.49 27.52
C ASP A 129 2.31 8.86 26.03
N THR A 130 3.49 9.28 25.58
CA THR A 130 3.70 10.00 24.29
C THR A 130 3.88 9.06 23.08
N THR A 131 3.44 7.81 23.20
CA THR A 131 3.99 6.69 22.42
C THR A 131 3.40 6.53 21.01
N CYS A 132 2.31 7.23 20.67
CA CYS A 132 1.70 7.16 19.34
C CYS A 132 1.76 8.51 18.62
N GLN A 133 2.89 8.78 17.96
CA GLN A 133 3.00 9.85 16.96
C GLN A 133 3.68 9.34 15.69
N ARG A 134 3.19 9.79 14.54
CA ARG A 134 3.74 9.50 13.22
C ARG A 134 3.90 10.81 12.47
N THR A 135 5.05 11.03 11.83
CA THR A 135 5.29 12.22 11.00
C THR A 135 5.70 11.76 9.61
N GLU A 136 4.95 12.19 8.61
CA GLU A 136 5.15 11.80 7.22
C GLU A 136 5.33 13.03 6.34
N GLN A 137 6.21 12.93 5.35
CA GLN A 137 6.39 13.96 4.34
C GLN A 137 5.27 13.85 3.29
N VAL A 138 4.69 14.99 2.95
CA VAL A 138 3.74 15.13 1.86
C VAL A 138 4.51 15.56 0.62
N ASN A 139 4.57 14.68 -0.38
CA ASN A 139 5.27 14.95 -1.64
C ASN A 139 4.38 15.60 -2.70
N TYR A 140 3.10 15.27 -2.69
CA TYR A 140 2.12 15.72 -3.67
C TYR A 140 0.88 16.26 -2.96
N ILE A 141 0.21 17.21 -3.60
CA ILE A 141 -1.06 17.74 -3.14
C ILE A 141 -2.10 17.54 -4.22
N ILE A 142 -3.27 17.05 -3.79
CA ILE A 142 -4.40 16.76 -4.66
C ILE A 142 -5.58 17.63 -4.23
N GLY A 143 -6.12 18.42 -5.17
CA GLY A 143 -7.31 19.24 -5.00
C GLY A 143 -8.56 18.58 -5.57
N SER A 144 -9.73 19.11 -5.26
CA SER A 144 -11.02 18.54 -5.65
C SER A 144 -11.41 18.77 -7.13
N GLY A 145 -10.58 19.44 -7.92
CA GLY A 145 -10.84 19.73 -9.34
C GLY A 145 -11.80 20.89 -9.61
N SER A 146 -12.75 21.16 -8.70
CA SER A 146 -13.64 22.33 -8.75
C SER A 146 -12.98 23.61 -8.21
N ILE A 147 -11.97 23.46 -7.36
CA ILE A 147 -11.21 24.54 -6.72
C ILE A 147 -9.71 24.17 -6.86
N PRO A 148 -8.81 25.10 -7.22
CA PRO A 148 -7.36 24.85 -7.24
C PRO A 148 -6.88 24.36 -5.88
N ILE A 149 -5.77 23.60 -5.84
CA ILE A 149 -5.18 22.99 -4.63
C ILE A 149 -5.21 23.92 -3.40
N ARG A 150 -6.27 23.81 -2.59
CA ARG A 150 -6.36 24.32 -1.21
C ARG A 150 -6.31 23.08 -0.36
N ILE A 151 -5.20 22.85 0.34
CA ILE A 151 -5.28 21.93 1.49
C ILE A 151 -6.19 22.63 2.48
N PHE A 152 -7.35 22.01 2.67
CA PHE A 152 -8.44 22.52 3.46
C PHE A 152 -7.92 22.94 4.84
N LYS A 153 -8.26 24.16 5.23
CA LYS A 153 -8.58 24.45 6.61
C LYS A 153 -9.90 23.71 6.84
N MET A 154 -9.83 22.46 7.30
CA MET A 154 -10.99 21.73 7.82
C MET A 154 -11.26 22.23 9.23
#